data_AF-A0A2C9T1W6-F1
#
_entry.id   AF-A0A2C9T1W6-F1
#
_cell.length_a   1.000
_cell.length_b   1.000
_cell.length_c   1.000
_cell.angle_alpha   90.00
_cell.angle_beta   90.00
_cell.angle_gamma   90.00
#
_symmetry.space_group_name_H-M   'P 1'
#
loop_
_entity.id
_entity.type
_entity.pdbx_description
1 polymer ?
#
loop_
_entity_poly.entity_id
_entity_poly.type
_entity_poly.pdbx_seq_one_letter_code
_entity_poly.pdbx_strand_id
1 'polypeptide(L)'
;MTRAFVLTDDEVVALAAIHNQLWPTGLATVPTAPEAMRDAGMRGIRSLMVRGLVGGEFGPNGRYAVDPELESAVNGFLGATRRVGAYLAPIGEPDRLAGAAITAAGAGSQWWLVNTTAHGVHSIRPSSRLEVIDALAELAEKTYDGTLLAASSDPSDYACVVRFGPGAVDRIVFAGNGAATGPPWNRAQLVDAFTAAVG
;
A
#
# COMPACT_ATOMS: atom_id res chain seq x y z
N MET A 1 15.25 -2.65 17.13
CA MET A 1 14.68 -3.20 15.88
C MET A 1 13.31 -2.58 15.73
N THR A 2 13.01 -1.98 14.58
CA THR A 2 11.70 -1.39 14.33
C THR A 2 10.69 -2.50 14.08
N ARG A 3 9.61 -2.55 14.86
CA ARG A 3 8.58 -3.58 14.75
C ARG A 3 7.81 -3.42 13.43
N ALA A 4 7.63 -4.51 12.70
CA ALA A 4 6.70 -4.56 11.57
C ALA A 4 5.31 -4.92 12.10
N PHE A 5 4.29 -4.15 11.71
CA PHE A 5 2.91 -4.44 12.06
C PHE A 5 2.19 -5.06 10.89
N VAL A 6 1.50 -6.16 11.14
CA VAL A 6 0.63 -6.83 10.16
C VAL A 6 -0.81 -6.53 10.52
N LEU A 7 -1.58 -5.98 9.58
CA LEU A 7 -2.93 -5.47 9.77
C LEU A 7 -3.86 -6.01 8.68
N THR A 8 -5.12 -6.24 8.97
CA THR A 8 -6.14 -6.53 7.93
C THR A 8 -6.73 -5.23 7.37
N ASP A 9 -7.46 -5.31 6.24
CA ASP A 9 -8.22 -4.19 5.69
C ASP A 9 -9.15 -3.58 6.75
N ASP A 10 -9.87 -4.41 7.52
CA ASP A 10 -10.73 -3.97 8.61
C ASP A 10 -9.94 -3.15 9.66
N GLU A 11 -8.74 -3.60 10.03
CA GLU A 11 -7.90 -2.94 11.04
C GLU A 11 -7.32 -1.62 10.54
N VAL A 12 -6.90 -1.53 9.28
CA VAL A 12 -6.43 -0.25 8.72
C VAL A 12 -7.58 0.75 8.55
N VAL A 13 -8.79 0.28 8.25
CA VAL A 13 -10.01 1.12 8.25
C VAL A 13 -10.29 1.64 9.65
N ALA A 14 -10.20 0.79 10.67
CA ALA A 14 -10.37 1.20 12.06
C ALA A 14 -9.34 2.25 12.49
N LEU A 15 -8.06 2.02 12.18
CA LEU A 15 -6.99 2.98 12.46
C LEU A 15 -7.25 4.31 11.75
N ALA A 16 -7.54 4.30 10.45
CA ALA A 16 -7.84 5.52 9.70
C ALA A 16 -9.00 6.31 10.34
N ALA A 17 -10.04 5.62 10.80
CA ALA A 17 -11.16 6.24 11.52
C ALA A 17 -10.75 6.87 12.87
N ILE A 18 -9.88 6.22 13.65
CA ILE A 18 -9.32 6.80 14.90
C ILE A 18 -8.62 8.14 14.62
N HIS A 19 -7.91 8.23 13.49
CA HIS A 19 -7.20 9.45 13.08
C HIS A 19 -8.07 10.46 12.34
N ASN A 20 -9.36 10.17 12.11
CA ASN A 20 -10.27 10.97 11.29
C ASN A 20 -9.70 11.25 9.88
N GLN A 21 -9.10 10.22 9.28
CA GLN A 21 -8.55 10.25 7.93
C GLN A 21 -9.03 9.05 7.11
N LEU A 22 -8.81 9.09 5.80
CA LEU A 22 -9.00 7.94 4.93
C LEU A 22 -7.69 7.16 4.83
N TRP A 23 -7.79 5.83 4.77
CA TRP A 23 -6.63 5.02 4.44
C TRP A 23 -6.25 5.27 2.97
N PRO A 24 -5.00 5.67 2.68
CA PRO A 24 -4.60 6.17 1.35
C PRO A 24 -4.25 5.07 0.36
N THR A 25 -4.49 3.79 0.69
CA THR A 25 -4.25 2.64 -0.19
C THR A 25 -5.54 1.90 -0.50
N GLY A 26 -5.53 1.09 -1.56
CA GLY A 26 -6.69 0.25 -1.89
C GLY A 26 -6.95 -0.79 -0.80
N LEU A 27 -8.23 -1.04 -0.55
CA LEU A 27 -8.73 -2.05 0.38
C LEU A 27 -9.31 -3.19 -0.46
N ALA A 28 -8.56 -4.29 -0.58
CA ALA A 28 -8.87 -5.36 -1.53
C ALA A 28 -10.15 -6.13 -1.16
N THR A 29 -10.48 -6.18 0.12
CA THR A 29 -11.56 -7.01 0.69
C THR A 29 -12.70 -6.22 1.31
N VAL A 30 -12.56 -4.89 1.45
CA VAL A 30 -13.58 -4.01 2.03
C VAL A 30 -14.23 -3.16 0.92
N PRO A 31 -15.52 -3.37 0.62
CA PRO A 31 -16.25 -2.56 -0.35
C PRO A 31 -16.31 -1.08 0.05
N THR A 32 -16.29 -0.18 -0.93
CA THR A 32 -16.30 1.27 -0.74
C THR A 32 -17.62 1.86 -0.22
N ALA A 33 -18.66 1.04 -0.09
CA ALA A 33 -19.95 1.47 0.45
C ALA A 33 -19.80 1.95 1.92
N PRO A 34 -20.42 3.08 2.32
CA PRO A 34 -20.26 3.62 3.67
C PRO A 34 -20.59 2.64 4.79
N GLU A 35 -21.64 1.83 4.62
CA GLU A 35 -22.05 0.81 5.59
C GLU A 35 -20.99 -0.29 5.74
N ALA A 36 -20.43 -0.75 4.63
CA ALA A 36 -19.37 -1.76 4.63
C ALA A 36 -18.09 -1.25 5.30
N MET A 37 -17.71 0.00 5.04
CA MET A 37 -16.57 0.67 5.69
C MET A 37 -16.79 0.82 7.19
N ARG A 38 -17.99 1.22 7.61
CA ARG A 38 -18.35 1.33 9.04
C ARG A 38 -18.25 -0.03 9.73
N ASP A 39 -18.82 -1.07 9.13
CA ASP A 39 -18.83 -2.41 9.70
C ASP A 39 -17.41 -3.01 9.75
N ALA A 40 -16.59 -2.74 8.72
CA ALA A 40 -15.16 -3.07 8.69
C ALA A 40 -14.40 -2.39 9.85
N GLY A 41 -14.58 -1.08 10.05
CA GLY A 41 -13.97 -0.36 11.16
C GLY A 41 -14.37 -0.93 12.53
N MET A 42 -15.63 -1.33 12.70
CA MET A 42 -16.10 -1.96 13.95
C MET A 42 -15.52 -3.36 14.20
N ARG A 43 -15.28 -4.16 13.14
CA ARG A 43 -14.56 -5.43 13.27
C ARG A 43 -13.07 -5.21 13.54
N GLY A 44 -12.46 -4.25 12.84
CA GLY A 44 -11.06 -3.88 12.96
C GLY A 44 -10.70 -3.40 14.36
N ILE A 45 -11.49 -2.48 14.94
CA ILE A 45 -11.22 -1.98 16.30
C ILE A 45 -11.26 -3.11 17.33
N ARG A 46 -12.22 -4.04 17.21
CA ARG A 46 -12.33 -5.20 18.09
C ARG A 46 -11.12 -6.12 17.95
N SER A 47 -10.65 -6.36 16.72
CA SER A 47 -9.43 -7.13 16.46
C SER A 47 -8.20 -6.49 17.10
N LEU A 48 -8.01 -5.18 16.90
CA LEU A 48 -6.90 -4.43 17.47
C LEU A 48 -6.90 -4.45 19.01
N MET A 49 -8.09 -4.39 19.64
CA MET A 49 -8.24 -4.52 21.08
C MET A 49 -7.82 -5.90 21.60
N VAL A 50 -8.30 -6.97 20.95
CA VAL A 50 -7.93 -8.36 21.31
C VAL A 50 -6.41 -8.57 21.19
N ARG A 51 -5.78 -7.92 20.22
CA ARG A 51 -4.33 -7.96 20.00
C ARG A 51 -3.52 -7.05 20.91
N GLY A 52 -4.18 -6.25 21.77
CA GLY A 52 -3.53 -5.28 22.65
C GLY A 52 -2.87 -4.10 21.91
N LEU A 53 -3.23 -3.87 20.65
CA LEU A 53 -2.73 -2.75 19.84
C LEU A 53 -3.58 -1.48 20.02
N VAL A 54 -4.79 -1.63 20.53
CA VAL A 54 -5.68 -0.54 20.94
C VAL A 54 -6.23 -0.85 22.33
N GLY A 55 -6.23 0.13 23.22
CA GLY A 55 -6.80 0.03 24.56
C GLY A 55 -8.33 -0.09 24.53
N GLY A 56 -8.89 -0.85 25.48
CA GLY A 56 -10.33 -0.99 25.67
C GLY A 56 -11.01 0.25 26.27
N GLU A 57 -10.23 1.18 26.79
CA GLU A 57 -10.71 2.44 27.38
C GLU A 57 -10.25 3.63 26.54
N PHE A 58 -11.09 4.67 26.49
CA PHE A 58 -10.69 5.94 25.89
C PHE A 58 -9.62 6.60 26.75
N GLY A 59 -8.56 7.08 26.09
CA GLY A 59 -7.54 7.90 26.73
C GLY A 59 -8.09 9.27 27.19
N PRO A 60 -7.25 10.09 27.85
CA PRO A 60 -7.66 11.36 28.46
C PRO A 60 -8.27 12.38 27.48
N ASN A 61 -8.02 12.20 26.18
CA ASN A 61 -8.51 13.04 25.09
C ASN A 61 -9.81 12.50 24.45
N GLY A 62 -10.43 11.47 25.03
CA GLY A 62 -11.63 10.82 24.49
C GLY A 62 -11.36 9.98 23.23
N ARG A 63 -10.09 9.68 22.91
CA ARG A 63 -9.70 8.84 21.77
C ARG A 63 -9.23 7.48 22.23
N TYR A 64 -9.28 6.51 21.34
CA TYR A 64 -8.65 5.21 21.60
C TYR A 64 -7.15 5.39 21.86
N ALA A 65 -6.64 4.74 22.90
CA ALA A 65 -5.20 4.65 23.12
C ALA A 65 -4.62 3.58 22.18
N VAL A 66 -3.75 3.96 21.25
CA VAL A 66 -3.09 3.05 20.31
C VAL A 66 -1.69 2.72 20.83
N ASP A 67 -1.20 1.50 20.55
CA ASP A 67 0.20 1.10 20.78
C ASP A 67 1.16 2.20 20.24
N PRO A 68 2.09 2.74 21.05
CA PRO A 68 2.87 3.91 20.65
C PRO A 68 3.73 3.73 19.39
N GLU A 69 4.24 2.52 19.15
CA GLU A 69 5.03 2.23 17.95
C GLU A 69 4.13 2.15 16.71
N LEU A 70 2.95 1.52 16.84
CA LEU A 70 1.94 1.48 15.78
C LEU A 70 1.42 2.89 15.46
N GLU A 71 1.08 3.66 16.50
CA GLU A 71 0.61 5.04 16.41
C GLU A 71 1.62 5.92 15.67
N SER A 72 2.91 5.77 15.98
CA SER A 72 3.98 6.49 15.27
C SER A 72 4.05 6.12 13.79
N ALA A 73 3.97 4.82 13.46
CA ALA A 73 4.00 4.35 12.08
C ALA A 73 2.77 4.82 11.28
N VAL A 74 1.57 4.69 11.86
CA VAL A 74 0.31 5.09 11.23
C VAL A 74 0.24 6.60 11.04
N ASN A 75 0.55 7.41 12.07
CA ASN A 75 0.57 8.86 11.93
C ASN A 75 1.59 9.33 10.89
N GLY A 76 2.77 8.72 10.84
CA GLY A 76 3.78 9.03 9.84
C GLY A 76 3.29 8.71 8.43
N PHE A 77 2.70 7.52 8.24
CA PHE A 77 2.18 7.10 6.95
C PHE A 77 0.95 7.92 6.48
N LEU A 78 0.04 8.25 7.39
CA LEU A 78 -1.16 9.04 7.10
C LEU A 78 -0.83 10.51 6.87
N GLY A 79 0.03 11.10 7.70
CA GLY A 79 0.45 12.51 7.62
C GLY A 79 1.45 12.84 6.52
N ALA A 80 2.01 11.83 5.83
CA ALA A 80 2.95 12.03 4.75
C ALA A 80 2.33 12.75 3.53
N THR A 81 3.07 13.73 3.01
CA THR A 81 2.63 14.58 1.88
C THR A 81 3.03 14.04 0.51
N ARG A 82 4.07 13.18 0.46
CA ARG A 82 4.50 12.51 -0.76
C ARG A 82 4.09 11.05 -0.73
N ARG A 83 3.59 10.55 -1.86
CA ARG A 83 3.17 9.15 -2.00
C ARG A 83 3.61 8.60 -3.35
N VAL A 84 4.11 7.37 -3.33
CA VAL A 84 4.41 6.58 -4.52
C VAL A 84 3.78 5.21 -4.31
N GLY A 85 3.07 4.71 -5.31
CA GLY A 85 2.42 3.41 -5.26
C GLY A 85 2.86 2.51 -6.39
N ALA A 86 2.84 1.21 -6.18
CA ALA A 86 2.89 0.22 -7.24
C ALA A 86 1.80 -0.83 -6.99
N TYR A 87 1.07 -1.25 -8.01
CA TYR A 87 -0.01 -2.21 -7.84
C TYR A 87 -0.27 -3.05 -9.08
N LEU A 88 -0.83 -4.24 -8.87
CA LEU A 88 -1.37 -5.05 -9.95
C LEU A 88 -2.74 -4.53 -10.39
N ALA A 89 -2.93 -4.42 -11.71
CA ALA A 89 -4.18 -4.00 -12.34
C ALA A 89 -4.50 -4.91 -13.55
N PRO A 90 -5.76 -5.01 -13.98
CA PRO A 90 -6.09 -5.57 -15.28
C PRO A 90 -5.49 -4.68 -16.38
N ILE A 91 -4.95 -5.26 -17.45
CA ILE A 91 -4.27 -4.51 -18.52
C ILE A 91 -5.20 -3.50 -19.21
N GLY A 92 -6.51 -3.80 -19.31
CA GLY A 92 -7.53 -2.90 -19.85
C GLY A 92 -8.07 -1.86 -18.86
N GLU A 93 -7.78 -2.00 -17.57
CA GLU A 93 -8.28 -1.13 -16.49
C GLU A 93 -7.14 -0.71 -15.55
N PRO A 94 -6.12 0.05 -16.02
CA PRO A 94 -4.92 0.37 -15.22
C PRO A 94 -5.18 1.24 -13.98
N ASP A 95 -6.39 1.78 -13.84
CA ASP A 95 -6.83 2.54 -12.67
C ASP A 95 -7.44 1.66 -11.56
N ARG A 96 -7.63 0.36 -11.83
CA ARG A 96 -8.26 -0.57 -10.91
C ARG A 96 -7.24 -1.50 -10.26
N LEU A 97 -7.20 -1.50 -8.93
CA LEU A 97 -6.44 -2.49 -8.15
C LEU A 97 -7.04 -3.89 -8.34
N ALA A 98 -6.21 -4.88 -8.65
CA ALA A 98 -6.60 -6.28 -8.85
C ALA A 98 -5.73 -7.28 -8.09
N GLY A 99 -4.92 -6.84 -7.12
CA GLY A 99 -4.08 -7.77 -6.36
C GLY A 99 -3.18 -7.09 -5.35
N ALA A 100 -1.92 -7.51 -5.33
CA ALA A 100 -0.92 -6.93 -4.45
C ALA A 100 -0.65 -5.45 -4.79
N ALA A 101 -0.36 -4.68 -3.75
CA ALA A 101 0.03 -3.28 -3.86
C ALA A 101 1.16 -2.96 -2.88
N ILE A 102 1.93 -1.95 -3.22
CA ILE A 102 2.93 -1.31 -2.37
C ILE A 102 2.60 0.17 -2.39
N THR A 103 2.56 0.80 -1.22
CA THR A 103 2.47 2.25 -1.10
C THR A 103 3.57 2.75 -0.18
N ALA A 104 4.42 3.61 -0.71
CA ALA A 104 5.40 4.34 0.05
C ALA A 104 4.90 5.75 0.32
N ALA A 105 4.97 6.19 1.57
CA ALA A 105 4.62 7.55 1.97
C ALA A 105 5.82 8.22 2.62
N GLY A 106 6.11 9.47 2.25
CA GLY A 106 7.31 10.18 2.67
C GLY A 106 7.02 11.53 3.34
N ALA A 107 7.70 11.79 4.47
CA ALA A 107 7.72 13.07 5.16
C ALA A 107 9.17 13.44 5.53
N GLY A 108 9.71 14.51 4.93
CA GLY A 108 11.12 14.88 5.09
C GLY A 108 12.08 13.78 4.59
N SER A 109 12.97 13.29 5.44
CA SER A 109 13.89 12.17 5.11
C SER A 109 13.29 10.79 5.39
N GLN A 110 12.18 10.71 6.13
CA GLN A 110 11.58 9.44 6.56
C GLN A 110 10.56 8.96 5.53
N TRP A 111 10.59 7.64 5.27
CA TRP A 111 9.56 6.95 4.49
C TRP A 111 8.91 5.84 5.30
N TRP A 112 7.66 5.54 4.97
CA TRP A 112 6.92 4.38 5.46
C TRP A 112 6.46 3.58 4.26
N LEU A 113 6.73 2.28 4.27
CA LEU A 113 6.32 1.35 3.25
C LEU A 113 5.15 0.52 3.79
N VAL A 114 4.06 0.49 3.02
CA VAL A 114 2.92 -0.38 3.24
C VAL A 114 2.84 -1.38 2.08
N ASN A 115 2.98 -2.67 2.38
CA ASN A 115 2.73 -3.73 1.41
C ASN A 115 1.37 -4.35 1.70
N THR A 116 0.50 -4.40 0.70
CA THR A 116 -0.84 -4.97 0.79
C THR A 116 -0.93 -6.20 -0.11
N THR A 117 -1.40 -7.31 0.44
CA THR A 117 -1.69 -8.53 -0.34
C THR A 117 -3.09 -8.47 -0.95
N ALA A 118 -3.37 -9.32 -1.94
CA ALA A 118 -4.71 -9.47 -2.51
C ALA A 118 -5.77 -9.91 -1.48
N HIS A 119 -5.35 -10.45 -0.33
CA HIS A 119 -6.23 -10.85 0.77
C HIS A 119 -6.47 -9.74 1.80
N GLY A 120 -6.10 -8.50 1.49
CA GLY A 120 -6.33 -7.36 2.39
C GLY A 120 -5.44 -7.40 3.63
N VAL A 121 -4.24 -7.97 3.52
CA VAL A 121 -3.25 -7.96 4.62
C VAL A 121 -2.19 -6.92 4.30
N HIS A 122 -2.04 -5.95 5.19
CA HIS A 122 -1.09 -4.85 5.15
C HIS A 122 0.08 -5.14 6.07
N SER A 123 1.30 -4.86 5.62
CA SER A 123 2.45 -4.71 6.52
C SER A 123 2.98 -3.30 6.44
N ILE A 124 3.08 -2.62 7.58
CA ILE A 124 3.61 -1.25 7.66
C ILE A 124 4.95 -1.25 8.40
N ARG A 125 5.93 -0.54 7.82
CA ARG A 125 7.24 -0.34 8.42
C ARG A 125 7.87 0.98 7.98
N PRO A 126 8.67 1.62 8.84
CA PRO A 126 9.64 2.61 8.40
C PRO A 126 10.60 2.02 7.37
N SER A 127 11.02 2.83 6.41
CA SER A 127 11.93 2.43 5.33
C SER A 127 12.78 3.61 4.90
N SER A 128 13.94 3.30 4.33
CA SER A 128 14.78 4.24 3.61
C SER A 128 14.28 4.43 2.18
N ARG A 129 14.76 5.49 1.53
CA ARG A 129 14.47 5.75 0.11
C ARG A 129 14.90 4.61 -0.82
N LEU A 130 16.05 4.00 -0.54
CA LEU A 130 16.55 2.88 -1.35
C LEU A 130 15.66 1.64 -1.21
N GLU A 131 15.26 1.30 0.02
CA GLU A 131 14.33 0.19 0.24
C GLU A 131 12.96 0.39 -0.42
N VAL A 132 12.49 1.64 -0.50
CA VAL A 132 11.27 1.97 -1.24
C VAL A 132 11.44 1.67 -2.73
N ILE A 133 12.51 2.17 -3.35
CA ILE A 133 12.81 1.93 -4.76
C ILE A 133 12.93 0.43 -5.03
N ASP A 134 13.63 -0.29 -4.16
CA ASP A 134 13.85 -1.72 -4.30
C ASP A 134 12.54 -2.50 -4.21
N ALA A 135 11.65 -2.15 -3.28
CA ALA A 135 10.35 -2.79 -3.15
C ALA A 135 9.43 -2.53 -4.37
N LEU A 136 9.41 -1.30 -4.86
CA LEU A 136 8.63 -0.94 -6.07
C LEU A 136 9.18 -1.66 -7.31
N ALA A 137 10.51 -1.71 -7.46
CA ALA A 137 11.17 -2.40 -8.55
C ALA A 137 10.91 -3.91 -8.48
N GLU A 138 10.98 -4.52 -7.31
CA GLU A 138 10.73 -5.96 -7.12
C GLU A 138 9.31 -6.34 -7.57
N LEU A 139 8.30 -5.54 -7.22
CA LEU A 139 6.93 -5.78 -7.67
C LEU A 139 6.81 -5.67 -9.19
N ALA A 140 7.43 -4.66 -9.79
CA ALA A 140 7.42 -4.47 -11.23
C ALA A 140 8.15 -5.59 -11.98
N GLU A 141 9.36 -5.95 -11.54
CA GLU A 141 10.21 -7.00 -12.09
C GLU A 141 9.49 -8.36 -12.05
N LYS A 142 8.96 -8.75 -10.88
CA LYS A 142 8.23 -10.02 -10.71
C LYS A 142 6.91 -10.08 -11.46
N THR A 143 6.32 -8.94 -11.77
CA THR A 143 5.13 -8.88 -12.64
C THR A 143 5.53 -9.03 -14.10
N TYR A 144 6.58 -8.30 -14.50
CA TYR A 144 7.10 -8.28 -15.87
C TYR A 144 7.65 -9.64 -16.30
N ASP A 145 8.36 -10.36 -15.42
CA ASP A 145 8.86 -11.71 -15.69
C ASP A 145 7.80 -12.82 -15.52
N GLY A 146 6.61 -12.46 -15.03
CA GLY A 146 5.48 -13.38 -14.84
C GLY A 146 5.52 -14.20 -13.54
N THR A 147 6.57 -14.10 -12.73
CA THR A 147 6.74 -14.88 -11.48
C THR A 147 5.58 -14.66 -10.51
N LEU A 148 5.14 -13.40 -10.35
CA LEU A 148 4.04 -13.06 -9.44
C LEU A 148 2.68 -13.57 -9.95
N LEU A 149 2.58 -13.85 -11.25
CA LEU A 149 1.37 -14.25 -11.95
C LEU A 149 1.39 -15.73 -12.33
N ALA A 150 2.31 -16.53 -11.80
CA ALA A 150 2.49 -17.93 -12.16
C ALA A 150 1.25 -18.81 -11.90
N ALA A 151 0.36 -18.38 -11.00
CA ALA A 151 -0.92 -19.04 -10.72
C ALA A 151 -2.09 -18.55 -11.62
N SER A 152 -1.88 -17.51 -12.43
CA SER A 152 -2.86 -16.99 -13.39
C SER A 152 -2.90 -17.88 -14.63
N SER A 153 -4.10 -18.08 -15.18
CA SER A 153 -4.29 -18.75 -16.48
C SER A 153 -3.76 -17.92 -17.64
N ASP A 154 -3.80 -16.59 -17.51
CA ASP A 154 -3.24 -15.65 -18.48
C ASP A 154 -2.55 -14.50 -17.74
N PRO A 155 -1.21 -14.52 -17.59
CA PRO A 155 -0.46 -13.42 -17.01
C PRO A 155 -0.53 -12.11 -17.81
N SER A 156 -0.83 -12.17 -19.12
CA SER A 156 -0.86 -10.99 -19.98
C SER A 156 -2.10 -10.11 -19.79
N ASP A 157 -3.13 -10.64 -19.11
CA ASP A 157 -4.32 -9.90 -18.69
C ASP A 157 -4.04 -8.89 -17.56
N TYR A 158 -2.84 -8.92 -16.98
CA TYR A 158 -2.46 -8.07 -15.86
C TYR A 158 -1.34 -7.11 -16.24
N ALA A 159 -1.21 -6.06 -15.45
CA ALA A 159 -0.12 -5.10 -15.51
C ALA A 159 0.34 -4.72 -14.10
N CYS A 160 1.60 -4.35 -13.96
CA CYS A 160 2.06 -3.55 -12.83
C CYS A 160 1.97 -2.07 -13.19
N VAL A 161 1.28 -1.30 -12.36
CA VAL A 161 1.16 0.15 -12.48
C VAL A 161 1.93 0.78 -11.35
N VAL A 162 2.96 1.55 -11.67
CA VAL A 162 3.69 2.38 -10.70
C VAL A 162 3.21 3.82 -10.84
N ARG A 163 2.73 4.42 -9.76
CA ARG A 163 2.24 5.80 -9.69
C ARG A 163 3.11 6.66 -8.79
N PHE A 164 3.41 7.86 -9.28
CA PHE A 164 4.18 8.88 -8.58
C PHE A 164 3.35 10.12 -8.24
N GLY A 165 2.13 10.21 -8.79
CA GLY A 165 1.23 11.34 -8.65
C GLY A 165 -0.18 11.02 -9.15
N PRO A 166 -1.12 11.98 -9.03
CA PRO A 166 -2.50 11.80 -9.42
C PRO A 166 -2.74 11.88 -10.94
N GLY A 167 -1.80 12.43 -11.71
CA GLY A 167 -1.94 12.63 -13.16
C GLY A 167 -1.77 11.35 -13.97
N ALA A 168 -2.35 11.34 -15.19
CA ALA A 168 -2.21 10.22 -16.12
C ALA A 168 -0.78 10.04 -16.64
N VAL A 169 0.04 11.10 -16.62
CA VAL A 169 1.46 11.10 -16.97
C VAL A 169 2.37 10.69 -15.80
N ASP A 170 1.83 10.66 -14.58
CA ASP A 170 2.57 10.34 -13.36
C ASP A 170 2.58 8.83 -13.07
N ARG A 171 2.48 8.01 -14.12
CA ARG A 171 2.49 6.56 -13.99
C ARG A 171 3.32 5.87 -15.06
N ILE A 172 3.86 4.72 -14.70
CA ILE A 172 4.45 3.76 -15.62
C ILE A 172 3.66 2.47 -15.54
N VAL A 173 3.36 1.87 -16.70
CA VAL A 173 2.58 0.63 -16.80
C VAL A 173 3.43 -0.42 -17.50
N PHE A 174 3.51 -1.60 -16.89
CA PHE A 174 4.26 -2.75 -17.40
C PHE A 174 3.31 -3.93 -17.55
N ALA A 175 3.21 -4.50 -18.74
CA ALA A 175 2.40 -5.69 -18.95
C ALA A 175 2.99 -6.88 -18.19
N GLY A 176 2.11 -7.70 -17.62
CA GLY A 176 2.46 -8.99 -17.04
C GLY A 176 3.02 -9.91 -18.12
N ASN A 177 4.07 -10.66 -17.77
CA ASN A 177 4.82 -11.48 -18.74
C ASN A 177 5.38 -10.66 -19.93
N GLY A 178 5.62 -9.37 -19.73
CA GLY A 178 6.22 -8.48 -20.72
C GLY A 178 7.62 -8.90 -21.15
N ALA A 179 8.33 -9.73 -20.36
CA ALA A 179 9.62 -10.31 -20.79
C ALA A 179 9.49 -11.15 -22.06
N ALA A 180 8.32 -11.76 -22.30
CA ALA A 180 8.04 -12.57 -23.48
C ALA A 180 7.43 -11.77 -24.64
N THR A 181 6.78 -10.64 -24.36
CA THR A 181 5.87 -9.98 -25.33
C THR A 181 6.05 -8.47 -25.47
N GLY A 182 6.81 -7.82 -24.59
CA GLY A 182 6.88 -6.37 -24.45
C GLY A 182 8.30 -5.78 -24.52
N PRO A 183 8.43 -4.44 -24.41
CA PRO A 183 9.73 -3.78 -24.37
C PRO A 183 10.51 -4.19 -23.10
N PRO A 184 11.86 -4.14 -23.13
CA PRO A 184 12.69 -4.53 -22.00
C PRO A 184 12.42 -3.66 -20.77
N TRP A 185 12.27 -4.30 -19.60
CA TRP A 185 12.25 -3.61 -18.31
C TRP A 185 13.54 -2.82 -18.10
N ASN A 186 13.41 -1.57 -17.64
CA ASN A 186 14.55 -0.73 -17.28
C ASN A 186 14.34 -0.11 -15.89
N ARG A 187 15.00 -0.67 -14.88
CA ARG A 187 15.00 -0.16 -13.50
C ARG A 187 15.43 1.32 -13.43
N ALA A 188 16.29 1.79 -14.33
CA ALA A 188 16.72 3.19 -14.32
C ALA A 188 15.55 4.16 -14.53
N GLN A 189 14.57 3.79 -15.37
CA GLN A 189 13.37 4.59 -15.59
C GLN A 189 12.56 4.78 -14.30
N LEU A 190 12.45 3.73 -13.48
CA LEU A 190 11.79 3.80 -12.17
C LEU A 190 12.56 4.75 -11.23
N VAL A 191 13.89 4.62 -11.17
CA VAL A 191 14.74 5.45 -10.31
C VAL A 191 14.65 6.92 -10.68
N ASP A 192 14.67 7.23 -11.98
CA ASP A 192 14.57 8.59 -12.50
C ASP A 192 13.20 9.20 -12.20
N ALA A 193 12.11 8.46 -12.48
CA ALA A 193 10.75 8.90 -12.19
C ALA A 193 10.52 9.10 -10.69
N PHE A 194 10.99 8.17 -9.86
CA PHE A 194 10.94 8.29 -8.41
C PHE A 194 11.70 9.54 -7.95
N THR A 195 12.89 9.76 -8.48
CA THR A 195 13.73 10.91 -8.12
C THR A 195 13.10 12.23 -8.52
N ALA A 196 12.48 12.32 -9.69
CA ALA A 196 11.76 13.51 -10.12
C ALA A 196 10.52 13.78 -9.25
N ALA A 197 9.83 12.73 -8.80
CA ALA A 197 8.60 12.86 -8.02
C ALA A 197 8.82 13.19 -6.53
N VAL A 198 10.00 12.83 -5.99
CA VAL A 198 10.28 13.01 -4.55
C VAL A 198 11.44 13.95 -4.24
N GLY A 199 12.17 14.38 -5.27
CA GLY A 199 13.30 15.31 -5.19
C GLY A 199 12.91 16.73 -4.81
#